data_AF-A0A3N7A2F0-F1
#
_entry.id   AF-A0A3N7A2F0-F1
#
_cell.length_a   1.000
_cell.length_b   1.000
_cell.length_c   1.000
_cell.angle_alpha   90.00
_cell.angle_beta   90.00
_cell.angle_gamma   90.00
#
_symmetry.space_group_name_H-M   'P 1'
#
loop_
_entity.id
_entity.type
_entity.pdbx_description
1 polymer ?
#
loop_
_entity_poly.entity_id
_entity_poly.type
_entity_poly.pdbx_seq_one_letter_code
_entity_poly.pdbx_strand_id
1 'polypeptide(L)'
;MSTPLHTIFSWFETGDFPTEAQFKETFSSFYHKDDQIPMGSIEGFEDIFQLFASAEAFQAHLKDPKAHSEYLALLNAGNLTPAHVTSWKSKLGISNVATVDSSDQLGNAYTKIQIDGFVNELKNVDKDLALKIENIKKLLLSNDLSLDELQEIVDFIKKSREDIEALKALSGQTSEDKVKLLLDYDGVGSPKNQQEFNKKIYDKVLLISQTPTSAVVQVTESTVFPNTLETENVIIQARDSVTGKKINIDDYATNQTIEIKMFGDIAHPINILILKVKP
;
A
#
# COMPACT_ATOMS: atom_id res chain seq x y z
N MET A 1 -22.61 55.57 -108.17
CA MET A 1 -23.66 56.17 -107.34
C MET A 1 -24.93 56.11 -108.15
N SER A 2 -25.98 55.46 -107.66
CA SER A 2 -27.27 55.41 -108.36
C SER A 2 -27.95 56.77 -108.34
N THR A 3 -28.74 57.06 -109.37
CA THR A 3 -29.48 58.31 -109.46
C THR A 3 -30.55 58.34 -108.35
N PRO A 4 -30.70 59.44 -107.58
CA PRO A 4 -31.74 59.52 -106.55
C PRO A 4 -33.15 59.30 -107.13
N LEU A 5 -33.99 58.56 -106.41
CA LEU A 5 -35.35 58.21 -106.86
C LEU A 5 -36.19 59.44 -107.26
N HIS A 6 -36.07 60.55 -106.51
CA HIS A 6 -36.80 61.79 -106.85
C HIS A 6 -36.35 62.39 -108.20
N THR A 7 -35.07 62.24 -108.56
CA THR A 7 -34.55 62.68 -109.86
C THR A 7 -35.07 61.76 -110.97
N ILE A 8 -35.12 60.44 -110.74
CA ILE A 8 -35.71 59.49 -111.68
C ILE A 8 -37.18 59.80 -111.92
N PHE A 9 -37.97 60.06 -110.87
CA PHE A 9 -39.39 60.37 -110.99
C PHE A 9 -39.66 61.63 -111.83
N SER A 10 -38.78 62.63 -111.77
CA SER A 10 -38.92 63.84 -112.60
C SER A 10 -38.84 63.58 -114.10
N TRP A 11 -38.21 62.48 -114.55
CA TRP A 11 -38.11 62.14 -115.97
C TRP A 11 -39.39 61.51 -116.57
N PHE A 12 -40.37 61.21 -115.72
CA PHE A 12 -41.62 60.54 -116.09
C PHE A 12 -42.87 61.36 -115.68
N GLU A 13 -42.72 62.68 -115.51
CA GLU A 13 -43.85 63.57 -115.28
C GLU A 13 -44.73 63.74 -116.53
N THR A 14 -45.95 64.23 -116.34
CA THR A 14 -46.90 64.35 -117.45
C THR A 14 -46.40 65.37 -118.48
N GLY A 15 -46.14 64.90 -119.70
CA GLY A 15 -45.64 65.72 -120.80
C GLY A 15 -44.14 65.59 -121.05
N ASP A 16 -43.41 64.93 -120.15
CA ASP A 16 -41.98 64.66 -120.29
C ASP A 16 -41.71 63.29 -120.90
N PHE A 17 -40.62 63.21 -121.67
CA PHE A 17 -40.14 61.97 -122.28
C PHE A 17 -38.67 61.76 -121.91
N PRO A 18 -38.32 60.66 -121.21
CA PRO A 18 -36.93 60.41 -120.84
C PRO A 18 -36.09 60.16 -122.11
N THR A 19 -34.87 60.69 -122.10
CA THR A 19 -33.83 60.29 -123.07
C THR A 19 -33.45 58.82 -122.87
N GLU A 20 -32.84 58.20 -123.88
CA GLU A 20 -32.33 56.82 -123.79
C GLU A 20 -31.41 56.62 -122.55
N ALA A 21 -30.56 57.61 -122.27
CA ALA A 21 -29.68 57.58 -121.11
C ALA A 21 -30.47 57.61 -119.79
N GLN A 22 -31.45 58.51 -119.64
CA GLN A 22 -32.31 58.59 -118.46
C GLN A 22 -33.13 57.31 -118.26
N PHE A 23 -33.64 56.74 -119.36
CA PHE A 23 -34.36 55.47 -119.31
C PHE A 23 -33.46 54.32 -118.83
N LYS A 24 -32.21 54.23 -119.31
CA LYS A 24 -31.23 53.24 -118.87
C LYS A 24 -30.82 53.42 -117.40
N GLU A 25 -30.63 54.66 -116.95
CA GLU A 25 -30.30 55.01 -115.56
C GLU A 25 -31.41 54.64 -114.57
N THR A 26 -32.67 54.68 -115.03
CA THR A 26 -33.83 54.25 -114.23
C THR A 26 -33.67 52.81 -113.77
N PHE A 27 -33.39 51.89 -114.70
CA PHE A 27 -33.21 50.47 -114.36
C PHE A 27 -31.88 50.19 -113.66
N SER A 28 -30.84 50.97 -113.94
CA SER A 28 -29.53 50.83 -113.29
C SER A 28 -29.54 51.24 -111.82
N SER A 29 -30.61 51.93 -111.37
CA SER A 29 -30.79 52.33 -109.97
C SER A 29 -31.46 51.28 -109.09
N PHE A 30 -31.93 50.16 -109.67
CA PHE A 30 -32.52 49.03 -108.95
C PHE A 30 -31.65 47.76 -109.12
N TYR A 31 -31.61 46.91 -108.09
CA TYR A 31 -31.00 45.58 -108.19
C TYR A 31 -32.01 44.58 -108.76
N HIS A 32 -31.61 43.70 -109.68
CA HIS A 32 -32.46 42.59 -110.09
C HIS A 32 -32.52 41.52 -108.99
N LYS A 33 -33.60 40.72 -108.98
CA LYS A 33 -33.78 39.65 -107.98
C LYS A 33 -32.70 38.56 -108.04
N ASP A 34 -32.10 38.40 -109.21
CA ASP A 34 -31.04 37.43 -109.46
C ASP A 34 -29.63 38.02 -109.22
N ASP A 35 -29.53 39.34 -108.96
CA ASP A 35 -28.26 40.00 -108.68
C ASP A 35 -27.89 39.88 -107.19
N GLN A 36 -26.59 39.69 -106.94
CA GLN A 36 -26.07 39.72 -105.57
C GLN A 36 -26.08 41.15 -105.03
N ILE A 37 -26.70 41.35 -103.86
CA ILE A 37 -26.64 42.63 -103.14
C ILE A 37 -25.28 42.73 -102.43
N PRO A 38 -24.46 43.75 -102.72
CA PRO A 38 -23.19 43.93 -102.04
C PRO A 38 -23.41 44.26 -100.55
N MET A 39 -22.67 43.58 -99.68
CA MET A 39 -22.76 43.71 -98.23
C MET A 39 -22.56 45.17 -97.75
N GLY A 40 -21.63 45.91 -98.36
CA GLY A 40 -21.38 47.32 -98.03
C GLY A 40 -22.48 48.29 -98.50
N SER A 41 -23.50 47.81 -99.21
CA SER A 41 -24.68 48.61 -99.59
C SER A 41 -25.84 48.45 -98.59
N ILE A 42 -25.70 47.61 -97.56
CA ILE A 42 -26.71 47.37 -96.53
C ILE A 42 -26.34 48.22 -95.30
N GLU A 43 -27.15 49.24 -95.03
CA GLU A 43 -26.99 50.09 -93.86
C GLU A 43 -27.06 49.28 -92.55
N GLY A 44 -26.12 49.51 -91.64
CA GLY A 44 -26.05 48.83 -90.34
C GLY A 44 -25.61 47.37 -90.38
N PHE A 45 -25.34 46.79 -91.57
CA PHE A 45 -24.88 45.41 -91.67
C PHE A 45 -23.52 45.22 -90.98
N GLU A 46 -22.59 46.15 -91.20
CA GLU A 46 -21.24 46.07 -90.62
C GLU A 46 -21.28 46.11 -89.09
N ASP A 47 -22.10 46.99 -88.51
CA ASP A 47 -22.27 47.10 -87.05
C ASP A 47 -22.84 45.82 -86.44
N ILE A 48 -23.85 45.22 -87.08
CA ILE A 48 -24.45 43.96 -86.63
C ILE A 48 -23.45 42.81 -86.77
N PHE A 49 -22.70 42.77 -87.88
CA PHE A 49 -21.72 41.73 -88.15
C PHE A 49 -20.60 41.69 -87.09
N GLN A 50 -20.20 42.86 -86.56
CA GLN A 50 -19.21 42.96 -85.49
C GLN A 50 -19.68 42.40 -84.13
N LEU A 51 -20.98 42.18 -83.93
CA LEU A 51 -21.51 41.57 -82.70
C LEU A 51 -21.36 40.04 -82.67
N PHE A 52 -21.05 39.43 -83.80
CA PHE A 52 -20.90 37.97 -83.91
C PHE A 52 -19.43 37.57 -83.94
N ALA A 53 -19.09 36.50 -83.23
CA ALA A 53 -17.81 35.83 -83.40
C ALA A 53 -17.78 35.14 -84.77
N SER A 54 -16.64 35.19 -85.46
CA SER A 54 -16.46 34.39 -86.68
C SER A 54 -16.52 32.89 -86.36
N ALA A 55 -16.82 32.07 -87.38
CA ALA A 55 -16.84 30.62 -87.21
C ALA A 55 -15.47 30.11 -86.73
N GLU A 56 -14.38 30.68 -87.23
CA GLU A 56 -13.02 30.35 -86.83
C GLU A 56 -12.73 30.74 -85.38
N ALA A 57 -13.14 31.94 -84.95
CA ALA A 57 -12.98 32.41 -83.59
C ALA A 57 -13.76 31.53 -82.60
N PHE A 58 -15.00 31.17 -82.95
CA PHE A 58 -15.80 30.25 -82.14
C PHE A 58 -15.18 28.85 -82.07
N GLN A 59 -14.72 28.29 -83.20
CA GLN A 59 -14.05 26.99 -83.21
C GLN A 59 -12.73 26.99 -82.44
N ALA A 60 -11.98 28.09 -82.47
CA ALA A 60 -10.77 28.26 -81.67
C ALA A 60 -11.10 28.28 -80.17
N HIS A 61 -12.14 29.02 -79.77
CA HIS A 61 -12.62 29.08 -78.39
C HIS A 61 -13.03 27.70 -77.85
N LEU A 62 -13.77 26.90 -78.63
CA LEU A 62 -14.18 25.54 -78.22
C LEU A 62 -13.00 24.58 -77.98
N LYS A 63 -11.86 24.82 -78.63
CA LYS A 63 -10.67 23.97 -78.53
C LYS A 63 -9.63 24.50 -77.55
N ASP A 64 -9.77 25.74 -77.09
CA ASP A 64 -8.83 26.34 -76.15
C ASP A 64 -9.14 25.87 -74.71
N PRO A 65 -8.27 25.05 -74.10
CA PRO A 65 -8.47 24.60 -72.72
C PRO A 65 -8.39 25.74 -71.70
N LYS A 66 -7.94 26.94 -72.09
CA LYS A 66 -7.81 28.12 -71.24
C LYS A 66 -8.86 29.19 -71.50
N ALA A 67 -9.82 28.95 -72.40
CA ALA A 67 -10.85 29.90 -72.79
C ALA A 67 -11.60 30.55 -71.61
N HIS A 68 -11.76 29.82 -70.49
CA HIS A 68 -12.43 30.28 -69.27
C HIS A 68 -11.53 30.28 -68.04
N SER A 69 -10.21 30.30 -68.20
CA SER A 69 -9.24 30.13 -67.09
C SER A 69 -9.24 31.26 -66.06
N GLU A 70 -9.87 32.40 -66.35
CA GLU A 70 -10.06 33.49 -65.39
C GLU A 70 -11.18 33.21 -64.38
N TYR A 71 -12.16 32.38 -64.75
CA TYR A 71 -13.36 32.11 -63.94
C TYR A 71 -13.48 30.65 -63.49
N LEU A 72 -12.94 29.71 -64.27
CA LEU A 72 -13.01 28.28 -64.01
C LEU A 72 -11.61 27.73 -63.73
N ALA A 73 -11.52 26.68 -62.92
CA ALA A 73 -10.27 25.95 -62.78
C ALA A 73 -9.94 25.17 -64.05
N LEU A 74 -8.67 25.22 -64.43
CA LEU A 74 -8.10 24.30 -65.41
C LEU A 74 -8.14 22.87 -64.88
N LEU A 75 -8.13 21.88 -65.78
CA LEU A 75 -8.12 20.47 -65.43
C LEU A 75 -6.96 20.09 -64.50
N ASN A 76 -5.79 20.72 -64.69
CA ASN A 76 -4.61 20.53 -63.85
C ASN A 76 -4.53 21.48 -62.65
N ALA A 77 -5.57 22.30 -62.42
CA ALA A 77 -5.66 23.32 -61.38
C ALA A 77 -4.53 24.37 -61.39
N GLY A 78 -3.75 24.48 -62.48
CA GLY A 78 -2.56 25.33 -62.53
C GLY A 78 -2.84 26.84 -62.44
N ASN A 79 -4.08 27.26 -62.66
CA ASN A 79 -4.53 28.66 -62.51
C ASN A 79 -5.03 28.98 -61.09
N LEU A 80 -5.02 28.03 -60.15
CA LEU A 80 -5.48 28.28 -58.78
C LEU A 80 -4.39 28.90 -57.92
N THR A 81 -4.75 29.94 -57.19
CA THR A 81 -3.89 30.54 -56.17
C THR A 81 -4.13 29.86 -54.81
N PRO A 82 -3.22 30.02 -53.83
CA PRO A 82 -3.44 29.53 -52.47
C PRO A 82 -4.76 30.05 -51.84
N ALA A 83 -5.20 31.26 -52.21
CA ALA A 83 -6.46 31.83 -51.74
C ALA A 83 -7.68 31.08 -52.30
N HIS A 84 -7.65 30.72 -53.60
CA HIS A 84 -8.70 29.88 -54.21
C HIS A 84 -8.80 28.53 -53.50
N VAL A 85 -7.66 27.86 -53.29
CA VAL A 85 -7.61 26.56 -52.60
C VAL A 85 -8.19 26.65 -51.19
N THR A 86 -7.86 27.71 -50.45
CA THR A 86 -8.36 27.92 -49.08
C THR A 86 -9.87 28.16 -49.05
N SER A 87 -10.36 29.02 -49.95
CA SER A 87 -11.80 29.28 -50.11
C SER A 87 -12.57 28.00 -50.44
N TRP A 88 -12.05 27.21 -51.37
CA TRP A 88 -12.66 25.93 -51.76
C TRP A 88 -12.64 24.91 -50.63
N LYS A 89 -11.53 24.76 -49.90
CA LYS A 89 -11.47 23.90 -48.71
C LYS A 89 -12.57 24.27 -47.71
N SER A 90 -12.77 25.56 -47.46
CA SER A 90 -13.85 26.05 -46.58
C SER A 90 -15.24 25.74 -47.14
N LYS A 91 -15.51 26.08 -48.41
CA LYS A 91 -16.83 25.88 -49.03
C LYS A 91 -17.22 24.41 -49.19
N LEU A 92 -16.25 23.53 -49.46
CA LEU A 92 -16.44 22.09 -49.57
C LEU A 92 -16.48 21.39 -48.21
N GLY A 93 -16.30 22.11 -47.10
CA GLY A 93 -16.26 21.53 -45.76
C GLY A 93 -15.04 20.63 -45.50
N ILE A 94 -13.96 20.82 -46.26
CA ILE A 94 -12.70 20.08 -46.13
C ILE A 94 -11.89 20.73 -45.00
N SER A 95 -12.19 20.36 -43.76
CA SER A 95 -11.49 20.83 -42.56
C SER A 95 -10.36 19.89 -42.14
N ASN A 96 -10.65 18.60 -42.06
CA ASN A 96 -9.70 17.55 -41.65
C ASN A 96 -9.58 16.52 -42.76
N VAL A 97 -8.47 16.55 -43.50
CA VAL A 97 -8.12 15.47 -44.43
C VAL A 97 -7.17 14.53 -43.71
N ALA A 98 -7.56 13.26 -43.57
CA ALA A 98 -6.64 12.19 -43.22
C ALA A 98 -5.84 11.86 -44.48
N THR A 99 -4.57 12.26 -44.52
CA THR A 99 -3.62 11.82 -45.53
C THR A 99 -2.90 10.59 -44.97
N VAL A 100 -2.92 9.50 -45.71
CA VAL A 100 -1.98 8.40 -45.50
C VAL A 100 -0.69 8.71 -46.24
N ASP A 101 0.44 8.19 -45.75
CA ASP A 101 1.73 8.37 -46.41
C ASP A 101 1.63 8.01 -47.90
N SER A 102 2.14 8.92 -48.74
CA SER A 102 2.48 8.64 -50.14
C SER A 102 3.99 8.40 -50.24
N SER A 103 4.48 7.98 -51.41
CA SER A 103 5.92 7.71 -51.62
C SER A 103 6.84 8.86 -51.17
N ASP A 104 6.38 10.10 -51.26
CA ASP A 104 7.20 11.30 -51.10
C ASP A 104 6.68 12.27 -50.02
N GLN A 105 5.58 11.96 -49.34
CA GLN A 105 5.01 12.79 -48.27
C GLN A 105 4.43 11.94 -47.14
N LEU A 106 4.88 12.24 -45.93
CA LEU A 106 4.28 11.72 -44.70
C LEU A 106 2.88 12.32 -44.51
N GLY A 107 1.91 11.43 -44.33
CA GLY A 107 0.54 11.73 -43.99
C GLY A 107 0.38 12.04 -42.49
N ASN A 108 -0.78 12.57 -42.13
CA ASN A 108 -1.16 12.83 -40.74
C ASN A 108 -1.98 11.68 -40.11
N ALA A 109 -2.26 10.61 -40.86
CA ALA A 109 -3.02 9.45 -40.40
C ALA A 109 -2.27 8.15 -40.64
N TYR A 110 -2.32 7.25 -39.65
CA TYR A 110 -1.75 5.91 -39.76
C TYR A 110 -2.55 5.03 -40.73
N THR A 111 -1.85 4.18 -41.47
CA THR A 111 -2.46 3.11 -42.27
C THR A 111 -3.13 2.07 -41.37
N LYS A 112 -4.10 1.33 -41.93
CA LYS A 112 -4.75 0.22 -41.21
C LYS A 112 -3.72 -0.80 -40.71
N ILE A 113 -2.69 -1.08 -41.49
CA ILE A 113 -1.61 -2.02 -41.13
C ILE A 113 -0.83 -1.52 -39.90
N GLN A 114 -0.47 -0.24 -39.87
CA GLN A 114 0.23 0.35 -38.71
C GLN A 114 -0.66 0.32 -37.46
N ILE A 115 -1.95 0.67 -37.59
CA ILE A 115 -2.91 0.61 -36.49
C ILE A 115 -3.04 -0.82 -35.96
N ASP A 116 -3.19 -1.80 -36.86
CA ASP A 116 -3.26 -3.22 -36.49
C ASP A 116 -1.98 -3.66 -35.76
N GLY A 117 -0.82 -3.15 -36.17
CA GLY A 117 0.46 -3.34 -35.48
C GLY A 117 0.42 -2.85 -34.02
N PHE A 118 0.07 -1.57 -33.80
CA PHE A 118 -0.04 -0.98 -32.47
C PHE A 118 -1.06 -1.71 -31.58
N VAL A 119 -2.22 -2.06 -32.16
CA VAL A 119 -3.27 -2.80 -31.44
C VAL A 119 -2.78 -4.20 -31.04
N ASN A 120 -2.02 -4.88 -31.88
CA ASN A 120 -1.46 -6.18 -31.55
C ASN A 120 -0.40 -6.10 -30.44
N GLU A 121 0.45 -5.07 -30.45
CA GLU A 121 1.39 -4.83 -29.34
C GLU A 121 0.64 -4.60 -28.02
N LEU A 122 -0.40 -3.75 -28.02
CA LEU A 122 -1.23 -3.52 -26.84
C LEU A 122 -1.92 -4.79 -26.35
N LYS A 123 -2.46 -5.61 -27.25
CA LYS A 123 -3.06 -6.91 -26.90
C LYS A 123 -2.05 -7.86 -26.24
N ASN A 124 -0.81 -7.88 -26.71
CA ASN A 124 0.24 -8.70 -26.12
C ASN A 124 0.59 -8.24 -24.70
N VAL A 125 0.70 -6.92 -24.48
CA VAL A 125 0.93 -6.34 -23.16
C VAL A 125 -0.22 -6.64 -22.20
N ASP A 126 -1.47 -6.51 -22.65
CA ASP A 126 -2.66 -6.82 -21.85
C ASP A 126 -2.68 -8.30 -21.42
N LYS A 127 -2.32 -9.22 -22.32
CA LYS A 127 -2.20 -10.64 -22.01
C LYS A 127 -1.11 -10.93 -20.97
N ASP A 128 0.05 -10.28 -21.08
CA ASP A 128 1.15 -10.40 -20.10
C ASP A 128 0.73 -9.85 -18.73
N LEU A 129 0.04 -8.71 -18.70
CA LEU A 129 -0.49 -8.13 -17.48
C LEU A 129 -1.51 -9.05 -16.81
N ALA A 130 -2.42 -9.65 -17.58
CA ALA A 130 -3.39 -10.61 -17.09
C ALA A 130 -2.70 -11.83 -16.42
N LEU A 131 -1.65 -12.37 -17.04
CA LEU A 131 -0.87 -13.47 -16.47
C LEU A 131 -0.16 -13.07 -15.17
N LYS A 132 0.43 -11.87 -15.12
CA LYS A 132 1.06 -11.35 -13.90
C LYS A 132 0.05 -11.18 -12.77
N ILE A 133 -1.14 -10.66 -13.07
CA ILE A 133 -2.23 -10.52 -12.09
C ILE A 133 -2.67 -11.90 -11.59
N GLU A 134 -2.79 -12.90 -12.48
CA GLU A 134 -3.13 -14.26 -12.09
C GLU A 134 -2.07 -14.87 -11.17
N ASN A 135 -0.78 -14.66 -11.46
CA ASN A 135 0.31 -15.10 -10.60
C ASN A 135 0.30 -14.42 -9.23
N ILE A 136 0.06 -13.11 -9.18
CA ILE A 136 -0.10 -12.38 -7.91
C ILE A 136 -1.29 -12.94 -7.12
N LYS A 137 -2.43 -13.17 -7.78
CA LYS A 137 -3.59 -13.81 -7.14
C LYS A 137 -3.24 -15.18 -6.57
N LYS A 138 -2.49 -16.01 -7.30
CA LYS A 138 -2.03 -17.32 -6.79
C LYS A 138 -1.10 -17.18 -5.57
N LEU A 139 -0.19 -16.21 -5.57
CA LEU A 139 0.68 -15.93 -4.43
C LEU A 139 -0.09 -15.41 -3.21
N LEU A 140 -1.11 -14.57 -3.42
CA LEU A 140 -1.96 -14.04 -2.34
C LEU A 140 -3.00 -15.06 -1.83
N LEU A 141 -3.41 -16.01 -2.69
CA LEU A 141 -4.34 -17.10 -2.35
C LEU A 141 -3.63 -18.34 -1.81
N SER A 142 -2.32 -18.49 -2.01
CA SER A 142 -1.59 -19.52 -1.28
C SER A 142 -1.65 -19.09 0.18
N ASN A 143 -2.58 -19.70 0.93
CA ASN A 143 -2.68 -19.57 2.38
C ASN A 143 -1.26 -19.53 2.90
N ASP A 144 -0.85 -18.39 3.44
CA ASP A 144 0.47 -18.22 3.98
C ASP A 144 0.48 -19.01 5.29
N LEU A 145 0.62 -20.32 5.17
CA LEU A 145 0.63 -21.27 6.28
C LEU A 145 1.63 -20.81 7.34
N SER A 146 2.70 -20.13 6.91
CA SER A 146 3.68 -19.55 7.81
C SER A 146 3.13 -18.40 8.67
N LEU A 147 2.22 -17.58 8.14
CA LEU A 147 1.59 -16.50 8.90
C LEU A 147 0.55 -17.03 9.88
N ASP A 148 -0.23 -18.03 9.48
CA ASP A 148 -1.18 -18.73 10.36
C ASP A 148 -0.43 -19.45 11.51
N GLU A 149 0.66 -20.17 11.20
CA GLU A 149 1.54 -20.81 12.20
C GLU A 149 2.20 -19.78 13.14
N LEU A 150 2.66 -18.64 12.62
CA LEU A 150 3.21 -17.56 13.45
C LEU A 150 2.13 -16.94 14.35
N GLN A 151 0.90 -16.79 13.87
CA GLN A 151 -0.21 -16.27 14.66
C GLN A 151 -0.59 -17.26 15.78
N GLU A 152 -0.62 -18.56 15.51
CA GLU A 152 -0.80 -19.61 16.52
C GLU A 152 0.29 -19.57 17.60
N ILE A 153 1.56 -19.43 17.19
CA ILE A 153 2.69 -19.28 18.13
C ILE A 153 2.55 -18.01 18.98
N VAL A 154 2.18 -16.89 18.36
CA VAL A 154 1.97 -15.61 19.08
C VAL A 154 0.86 -15.73 20.11
N ASP A 155 -0.25 -16.38 19.75
CA ASP A 155 -1.37 -16.57 20.67
C ASP A 155 -1.04 -17.56 21.79
N PHE A 156 -0.24 -18.59 21.51
CA PHE A 156 0.31 -19.47 22.54
C PHE A 156 1.24 -18.72 23.52
N ILE A 157 2.10 -17.83 23.02
CA ILE A 157 3.00 -17.01 23.85
C ILE A 157 2.20 -16.07 24.75
N LYS A 158 1.15 -15.42 24.22
CA LYS A 158 0.26 -14.57 25.02
C LYS A 158 -0.40 -15.37 26.14
N LYS A 159 -0.93 -16.55 25.82
CA LYS A 159 -1.57 -17.41 26.81
C LYS A 159 -0.59 -17.88 27.89
N SER A 160 0.59 -18.31 27.48
CA SER A 160 1.67 -18.70 28.40
C SER A 160 2.06 -17.56 29.34
N ARG A 161 2.08 -16.31 28.85
CA ARG A 161 2.36 -15.14 29.67
C ARG A 161 1.27 -14.89 30.72
N GLU A 162 -0.01 -14.99 30.34
CA GLU A 162 -1.13 -14.86 31.26
C GLU A 162 -1.05 -15.92 32.38
N ASP A 163 -0.77 -17.16 32.01
CA ASP A 163 -0.66 -18.27 32.97
C ASP A 163 0.52 -18.06 33.94
N ILE A 164 1.66 -17.56 33.45
CA ILE A 164 2.81 -17.19 34.31
C ILE A 164 2.44 -16.06 35.28
N GLU A 165 1.74 -15.02 34.82
CA GLU A 165 1.32 -13.93 35.71
C GLU A 165 0.30 -14.41 36.76
N ALA A 166 -0.61 -15.32 36.40
CA ALA A 166 -1.51 -15.97 37.35
C ALA A 166 -0.75 -16.80 38.39
N LEU A 167 0.28 -17.56 37.98
CA LEU A 167 1.13 -18.34 38.88
C LEU A 167 1.97 -17.44 39.81
N LYS A 168 2.49 -16.31 39.32
CA LYS A 168 3.19 -15.33 40.17
C LYS A 168 2.27 -14.74 41.23
N ALA A 169 1.02 -14.42 40.89
CA ALA A 169 0.03 -13.95 41.85
C ALA A 169 -0.28 -15.00 42.94
N LEU A 170 -0.17 -16.28 42.62
CA LEU A 170 -0.33 -17.40 43.57
C LEU A 170 0.92 -17.66 44.42
N SER A 171 2.13 -17.39 43.91
CA SER A 171 3.39 -17.60 44.64
C SER A 171 3.54 -16.75 45.91
N GLY A 172 2.80 -15.63 46.02
CA GLY A 172 2.71 -14.85 47.26
C GLY A 172 1.73 -15.41 48.30
N GLN A 173 0.98 -16.47 47.97
CA GLN A 173 -0.07 -17.06 48.81
C GLN A 173 0.23 -18.49 49.29
N THR A 174 1.47 -18.98 49.22
CA THR A 174 1.85 -20.22 49.91
C THR A 174 2.05 -19.95 51.41
N SER A 175 1.04 -19.37 52.07
CA SER A 175 0.98 -19.33 53.52
C SER A 175 0.65 -20.76 53.98
N GLU A 176 1.57 -21.39 54.69
CA GLU A 176 1.35 -22.69 55.36
C GLU A 176 0.14 -22.64 56.31
N ASP A 177 -0.36 -21.44 56.63
CA ASP A 177 -1.63 -21.19 57.32
C ASP A 177 -2.86 -21.87 56.69
N LYS A 178 -2.84 -22.18 55.39
CA LYS A 178 -3.93 -22.88 54.69
C LYS A 178 -3.81 -24.41 54.71
N VAL A 179 -2.67 -24.94 55.15
CA VAL A 179 -2.43 -26.39 55.23
C VAL A 179 -3.03 -26.91 56.53
N LYS A 180 -4.13 -27.67 56.41
CA LYS A 180 -4.81 -28.30 57.54
C LYS A 180 -4.06 -29.54 58.00
N LEU A 181 -3.89 -29.66 59.31
CA LEU A 181 -3.36 -30.86 59.94
C LEU A 181 -4.48 -31.91 60.01
N LEU A 182 -4.20 -33.13 59.54
CA LEU A 182 -5.16 -34.23 59.48
C LEU A 182 -5.27 -35.03 60.79
N LEU A 183 -4.24 -34.91 61.63
CA LEU A 183 -4.10 -35.67 62.87
C LEU A 183 -4.21 -34.77 64.07
N ASP A 184 -4.49 -35.39 65.21
CA ASP A 184 -4.48 -34.71 66.49
C ASP A 184 -3.04 -34.60 67.01
N TYR A 185 -2.67 -33.39 67.40
CA TYR A 185 -1.35 -33.01 67.90
C TYR A 185 -1.46 -32.37 69.28
N ASP A 186 -2.35 -32.90 70.13
CA ASP A 186 -2.52 -32.51 71.54
C ASP A 186 -1.19 -32.42 72.30
N GLY A 187 -0.26 -33.35 72.03
CA GLY A 187 1.07 -33.38 72.64
C GLY A 187 1.90 -32.11 72.40
N VAL A 188 1.53 -31.26 71.45
CA VAL A 188 2.14 -29.96 71.18
C VAL A 188 1.13 -28.81 71.21
N GLY A 189 0.02 -28.97 71.94
CA GLY A 189 -0.97 -27.92 72.18
C GLY A 189 -1.91 -27.65 71.00
N SER A 190 -2.22 -28.68 70.22
CA SER A 190 -3.28 -28.72 69.19
C SER A 190 -3.21 -27.54 68.18
N PRO A 191 -2.11 -27.43 67.41
CA PRO A 191 -1.97 -26.41 66.37
C PRO A 191 -3.04 -26.54 65.27
N LYS A 192 -3.50 -25.41 64.72
CA LYS A 192 -4.60 -25.36 63.75
C LYS A 192 -4.16 -25.50 62.29
N ASN A 193 -2.89 -25.23 62.01
CA ASN A 193 -2.30 -25.29 60.67
C ASN A 193 -0.81 -25.67 60.76
N GLN A 194 -0.22 -25.99 59.61
CA GLN A 194 1.18 -26.42 59.52
C GLN A 194 2.16 -25.37 60.09
N GLN A 195 1.88 -24.08 59.88
CA GLN A 195 2.71 -22.99 60.37
C GLN A 195 2.76 -22.94 61.90
N GLU A 196 1.61 -23.07 62.56
CA GLU A 196 1.50 -23.08 64.02
C GLU A 196 2.17 -24.31 64.61
N PHE A 197 2.05 -25.48 63.95
CA PHE A 197 2.75 -26.70 64.36
C PHE A 197 4.26 -26.52 64.31
N ASN A 198 4.80 -26.03 63.19
CA ASN A 198 6.24 -25.80 63.00
C ASN A 198 6.79 -24.87 64.10
N LYS A 199 6.06 -23.80 64.42
CA LYS A 199 6.44 -22.88 65.49
C LYS A 199 6.47 -23.55 66.87
N LYS A 200 5.43 -24.31 67.23
CA LYS A 200 5.35 -24.97 68.55
C LYS A 200 6.43 -26.05 68.73
N ILE A 201 6.78 -26.77 67.67
CA ILE A 201 7.90 -27.73 67.69
C ILE A 201 9.22 -27.01 67.93
N TYR A 202 9.45 -25.91 67.19
CA TYR A 202 10.66 -25.10 67.36
C TYR A 202 10.82 -24.62 68.82
N ASP A 203 9.77 -24.05 69.40
CA ASP A 203 9.79 -23.54 70.77
C ASP A 203 10.11 -24.64 71.81
N LYS A 204 9.54 -25.84 71.63
CA LYS A 204 9.85 -27.00 72.50
C LYS A 204 11.28 -27.48 72.39
N VAL A 205 11.81 -27.59 71.16
CA VAL A 205 13.20 -27.99 70.94
C VAL A 205 14.15 -26.98 71.55
N LEU A 206 13.85 -25.68 71.41
CA LEU A 206 14.63 -24.61 72.00
C LEU A 206 14.65 -24.72 73.53
N LEU A 207 13.51 -24.95 74.17
CA LEU A 207 13.42 -25.13 75.62
C LEU A 207 14.26 -26.32 76.12
N ILE A 208 14.20 -27.46 75.41
CA ILE A 208 15.01 -28.64 75.75
C ILE A 208 16.51 -28.34 75.63
N SER A 209 16.90 -27.61 74.58
CA SER A 209 18.32 -27.27 74.34
C SER A 209 18.92 -26.35 75.40
N GLN A 210 18.08 -25.55 76.08
CA GLN A 210 18.52 -24.58 77.09
C GLN A 210 18.46 -25.12 78.53
N THR A 211 17.94 -26.32 78.74
CA THR A 211 17.82 -26.91 80.10
C THR A 211 19.19 -27.47 80.55
N PRO A 212 19.78 -26.99 81.66
CA PRO A 212 21.07 -27.48 82.13
C PRO A 212 20.99 -28.96 82.57
N THR A 213 21.95 -29.77 82.10
CA THR A 213 22.01 -31.23 82.35
C THR A 213 23.14 -31.63 83.30
N SER A 214 24.01 -30.69 83.65
CA SER A 214 25.10 -30.89 84.61
C SER A 214 25.44 -29.58 85.32
N ALA A 215 26.03 -29.72 86.51
CA ALA A 215 26.56 -28.60 87.28
C ALA A 215 27.86 -29.05 87.97
N VAL A 216 28.76 -28.11 88.24
CA VAL A 216 29.99 -28.36 89.00
C VAL A 216 30.06 -27.35 90.12
N VAL A 217 30.23 -27.83 91.34
CA VAL A 217 30.37 -26.99 92.54
C VAL A 217 31.67 -27.35 93.23
N GLN A 218 32.47 -26.36 93.60
CA GLN A 218 33.69 -26.56 94.38
C GLN A 218 33.41 -26.44 95.87
N VAL A 219 33.93 -27.38 96.65
CA VAL A 219 33.76 -27.41 98.12
C VAL A 219 35.11 -27.70 98.79
N THR A 220 35.33 -27.15 99.98
CA THR A 220 36.56 -27.33 100.79
C THR A 220 36.31 -28.00 102.13
N GLU A 221 35.05 -28.26 102.47
CA GLU A 221 34.62 -28.94 103.70
C GLU A 221 33.25 -29.59 103.46
N SER A 222 32.77 -30.40 104.42
CA SER A 222 31.40 -30.92 104.41
C SER A 222 30.42 -29.75 104.42
N THR A 223 29.52 -29.67 103.43
CA THR A 223 28.68 -28.48 103.20
C THR A 223 27.36 -28.82 102.52
N VAL A 224 26.42 -27.87 102.56
CA VAL A 224 25.13 -27.92 101.88
C VAL A 224 25.03 -26.74 100.93
N PHE A 225 24.69 -27.00 99.67
CA PHE A 225 24.58 -25.96 98.64
C PHE A 225 23.31 -26.18 97.77
N PRO A 226 22.82 -25.13 97.07
CA PRO A 226 21.60 -25.25 96.26
C PRO A 226 21.77 -26.19 95.07
N ASN A 227 20.77 -27.01 94.81
CA ASN A 227 20.70 -27.88 93.65
C ASN A 227 20.15 -27.13 92.44
N THR A 228 21.03 -26.68 91.54
CA THR A 228 20.67 -25.93 90.33
C THR A 228 20.02 -26.78 89.24
N LEU A 229 19.92 -28.11 89.41
CA LEU A 229 19.31 -29.03 88.44
C LEU A 229 17.84 -29.34 88.76
N GLU A 230 17.36 -28.85 89.92
CA GLU A 230 15.97 -28.93 90.39
C GLU A 230 15.39 -30.36 90.38
N THR A 231 16.22 -31.37 90.65
CA THR A 231 15.82 -32.79 90.70
C THR A 231 16.70 -33.57 91.68
N GLU A 232 16.10 -34.51 92.39
CA GLU A 232 16.78 -35.49 93.27
C GLU A 232 17.49 -36.60 92.47
N ASN A 233 17.07 -36.82 91.21
CA ASN A 233 17.68 -37.80 90.31
C ASN A 233 18.99 -37.24 89.73
N VAL A 234 20.02 -37.18 90.56
CA VAL A 234 21.37 -36.74 90.17
C VAL A 234 22.41 -37.80 90.49
N ILE A 235 23.45 -37.86 89.66
CA ILE A 235 24.67 -38.59 89.99
C ILE A 235 25.69 -37.56 90.47
N ILE A 236 26.18 -37.78 91.69
CA ILE A 236 27.20 -36.93 92.30
C ILE A 236 28.55 -37.66 92.25
N GLN A 237 29.58 -36.96 91.79
CA GLN A 237 30.96 -37.44 91.84
C GLN A 237 31.87 -36.38 92.45
N ALA A 238 32.48 -36.70 93.58
CA ALA A 238 33.56 -35.90 94.16
C ALA A 238 34.90 -36.27 93.52
N ARG A 239 35.62 -35.25 93.04
CA ARG A 239 37.00 -35.38 92.57
C ARG A 239 37.89 -34.32 93.16
N ASP A 240 39.09 -34.71 93.56
CA ASP A 240 40.14 -33.75 93.93
C ASP A 240 40.38 -32.77 92.77
N SER A 241 40.37 -31.45 93.05
CA SER A 241 40.46 -30.42 92.01
C SER A 241 41.81 -30.37 91.30
N VAL A 242 42.87 -30.91 91.90
CA VAL A 242 44.24 -30.89 91.36
C VAL A 242 44.58 -32.22 90.70
N THR A 243 44.31 -33.34 91.39
CA THR A 243 44.71 -34.68 90.95
C THR A 243 43.61 -35.41 90.15
N GLY A 244 42.37 -34.94 90.20
CA GLY A 244 41.22 -35.55 89.52
C GLY A 244 40.81 -36.92 90.06
N LYS A 245 41.44 -37.40 91.13
CA LYS A 245 41.12 -38.68 91.77
C LYS A 245 39.74 -38.63 92.40
N LYS A 246 38.99 -39.74 92.27
CA LYS A 246 37.68 -39.90 92.90
C LYS A 246 37.87 -39.94 94.42
N ILE A 247 37.06 -39.17 95.12
CA ILE A 247 36.98 -39.15 96.57
C ILE A 247 35.67 -39.79 96.97
N ASN A 248 35.73 -40.67 97.97
CA ASN A 248 34.51 -41.21 98.56
C ASN A 248 33.93 -40.17 99.51
N ILE A 249 32.66 -39.87 99.32
CA ILE A 249 31.87 -38.93 100.11
C ILE A 249 30.54 -39.59 100.44
N ASP A 250 29.86 -39.08 101.46
CA ASP A 250 28.44 -39.36 101.68
C ASP A 250 27.65 -38.18 101.13
N ASP A 251 26.80 -38.45 100.15
CA ASP A 251 26.03 -37.44 99.42
C ASP A 251 24.53 -37.67 99.59
N TYR A 252 23.80 -36.56 99.74
CA TYR A 252 22.35 -36.56 99.78
C TYR A 252 21.80 -35.41 98.94
N ALA A 253 21.01 -35.75 97.92
CA ALA A 253 20.42 -34.78 97.00
C ALA A 253 18.91 -34.70 97.17
N THR A 254 18.39 -33.48 97.20
CA THR A 254 16.97 -33.17 97.09
C THR A 254 16.73 -32.29 95.86
N ASN A 255 15.48 -32.02 95.51
CA ASN A 255 15.16 -31.09 94.42
C ASN A 255 15.67 -29.66 94.65
N GLN A 256 16.06 -29.27 95.87
CA GLN A 256 16.44 -27.89 96.21
C GLN A 256 17.88 -27.75 96.69
N THR A 257 18.43 -28.77 97.35
CA THR A 257 19.76 -28.72 97.96
C THR A 257 20.50 -30.03 97.79
N ILE A 258 21.84 -29.96 97.78
CA ILE A 258 22.74 -31.10 97.84
C ILE A 258 23.61 -30.94 99.09
N GLU A 259 23.64 -31.99 99.91
CA GLU A 259 24.50 -32.12 101.09
C GLU A 259 25.63 -33.08 100.79
N ILE A 260 26.86 -32.69 101.14
CA ILE A 260 28.07 -33.49 100.97
C ILE A 260 28.79 -33.60 102.31
N LYS A 261 29.08 -34.83 102.73
CA LYS A 261 29.89 -35.15 103.91
C LYS A 261 31.18 -35.85 103.51
N MET A 262 32.30 -35.30 103.95
CA MET A 262 33.64 -35.80 103.67
C MET A 262 34.07 -36.82 104.73
N PHE A 263 34.72 -37.90 104.28
CA PHE A 263 35.34 -38.89 105.17
C PHE A 263 36.82 -38.54 105.39
N GLY A 264 37.09 -37.61 106.31
CA GLY A 264 38.45 -37.20 106.73
C GLY A 264 38.95 -35.87 106.15
N ASP A 265 40.17 -35.50 106.53
CA ASP A 265 40.80 -34.23 106.14
C ASP A 265 41.18 -34.21 104.66
N ILE A 266 40.82 -33.14 103.97
CA ILE A 266 41.06 -32.94 102.53
C ILE A 266 42.17 -31.92 102.32
N ALA A 267 43.15 -32.27 101.47
CA ALA A 267 44.32 -31.43 101.20
C ALA A 267 44.06 -30.35 100.13
N HIS A 268 43.09 -30.56 99.24
CA HIS A 268 42.74 -29.65 98.15
C HIS A 268 41.21 -29.51 98.04
N PRO A 269 40.70 -28.41 97.42
CA PRO A 269 39.28 -28.29 97.09
C PRO A 269 38.80 -29.47 96.23
N ILE A 270 37.53 -29.83 96.38
CA ILE A 270 36.89 -30.94 95.68
C ILE A 270 35.89 -30.38 94.68
N ASN A 271 35.99 -30.83 93.43
CA ASN A 271 34.97 -30.62 92.42
C ASN A 271 33.86 -31.65 92.60
N ILE A 272 32.68 -31.18 92.97
CA ILE A 272 31.45 -31.96 93.00
C ILE A 272 30.81 -31.84 91.62
N LEU A 273 30.93 -32.90 90.83
CA LEU A 273 30.29 -33.04 89.53
C LEU A 273 28.89 -33.58 89.73
N ILE A 274 27.89 -32.84 89.30
CA ILE A 274 26.48 -33.18 89.45
C ILE A 274 25.93 -33.38 88.05
N LEU A 275 25.41 -34.57 87.78
CA LEU A 275 24.85 -34.94 86.49
C LEU A 275 23.36 -35.24 86.66
N LYS A 276 22.50 -34.53 85.93
CA LYS A 276 21.07 -34.77 85.91
C LYS A 276 20.80 -36.12 85.22
N VAL A 277 20.20 -37.05 85.94
CA VAL A 277 19.71 -38.31 85.36
C VAL A 277 18.33 -38.05 84.81
N LYS A 278 18.13 -38.37 83.53
CA LYS A 278 16.78 -38.33 82.95
C LYS A 278 15.95 -39.46 83.60
N PRO A 279 14.73 -39.18 84.07
CA PRO A 279 13.79 -40.23 84.41
C PRO A 279 13.43 -41.08 83.17
#